data_AF-A0A521Z8D9-F1
#
_entry.id   AF-A0A521Z8D9-F1
#
_cell.length_a   1.000
_cell.length_b   1.000
_cell.length_c   1.000
_cell.angle_alpha   90.00
_cell.angle_beta   90.00
_cell.angle_gamma   90.00
#
_symmetry.space_group_name_H-M   'P 1'
#
loop_
_entity.id
_entity.type
_entity.pdbx_description
1 polymer ?
#
loop_
_entity_poly.entity_id
_entity_poly.type
_entity_poly.pdbx_seq_one_letter_code
_entity_poly.pdbx_strand_id
1 'polypeptide(L)'
;MGTDKPPTTILDQIKALRRDLDALAKRPPLTGAVISRGTPTQVRTAGGDVVVELGQVGDVWGLVCRRPDGTVTVQSIVDGDGVGSWGVFDAAGNPLVAPDISGQGLATPYVPMMVLPATSVASPPMSTTSGSFTMLHRVYGIKQHPHVRVLALAVTDVSTSGEMRLEVAGTPISGAEPIPLGDNSLHELECPVTGSHLDDIAVDVMVRRTAGAGAVRVAVASAIGKRT
;
A
#
# COMPACT_ATOMS: atom_id res chain seq x y z
N MET A 1 18.55 -9.38 -45.56
CA MET A 1 19.03 -8.12 -44.96
C MET A 1 19.04 -7.07 -46.07
N GLY A 2 17.88 -6.45 -46.33
CA GLY A 2 17.73 -5.46 -47.39
C GLY A 2 18.25 -4.13 -46.91
N THR A 3 19.32 -3.64 -47.52
CA THR A 3 19.90 -2.33 -47.24
C THR A 3 19.04 -1.25 -47.89
N ASP A 4 18.25 -0.55 -47.07
CA ASP A 4 17.56 0.67 -47.52
C ASP A 4 18.64 1.71 -47.87
N LYS A 5 18.82 1.91 -49.18
CA LYS A 5 19.74 2.91 -49.71
C LYS A 5 19.18 4.29 -49.34
N PRO A 6 19.98 5.20 -48.74
CA PRO A 6 19.48 6.54 -48.43
C PRO A 6 19.00 7.22 -49.72
N PRO A 7 17.88 7.96 -49.69
CA PRO A 7 17.28 8.53 -50.90
C PRO A 7 18.27 9.47 -51.58
N THR A 8 18.76 9.06 -52.76
CA THR A 8 19.82 9.74 -53.50
C THR A 8 19.33 10.92 -54.32
N THR A 9 18.00 11.08 -54.46
CA THR A 9 17.39 12.18 -55.22
C THR A 9 16.32 12.90 -54.40
N ILE A 10 16.10 14.18 -54.69
CA ILE A 10 15.02 14.99 -54.09
C ILE A 10 13.65 14.33 -54.29
N LEU A 11 13.45 13.66 -55.42
CA LEU A 11 12.20 12.96 -55.73
C LEU A 11 11.97 11.76 -54.81
N ASP A 12 13.04 11.04 -54.44
CA ASP A 12 12.96 9.91 -53.50
C ASP A 12 12.68 10.39 -52.07
N GLN A 13 13.25 11.54 -51.69
CA GLN A 13 12.95 12.20 -50.42
C GLN A 13 11.47 12.63 -50.34
N ILE A 14 10.92 13.22 -51.41
CA ILE A 14 9.50 13.59 -51.47
C ILE A 14 8.59 12.35 -51.38
N LYS A 15 8.94 11.26 -52.06
CA LYS A 15 8.18 10.00 -52.00
C LYS A 15 8.27 9.33 -50.63
N ALA A 16 9.41 9.41 -49.95
CA ALA A 16 9.56 8.94 -48.58
C ALA A 16 8.68 9.76 -47.62
N LEU A 17 8.77 11.09 -47.69
CA LEU A 17 7.93 12.00 -46.90
C LEU A 17 6.44 11.77 -47.11
N ARG A 18 6.00 11.53 -48.36
CA ARG A 18 4.60 11.26 -48.66
C ARG A 18 4.12 9.92 -48.10
N ARG A 19 4.97 8.89 -48.16
CA ARG A 19 4.70 7.60 -47.50
C ARG A 19 4.60 7.74 -45.99
N ASP A 20 5.48 8.54 -45.38
CA ASP A 20 5.46 8.80 -43.94
C ASP A 20 4.19 9.58 -43.54
N LEU A 21 3.78 10.56 -44.36
CA LEU A 21 2.55 11.32 -44.16
C LEU A 21 1.30 10.43 -44.27
N ASP A 22 1.24 9.57 -45.29
CA ASP A 22 0.12 8.64 -45.48
C ASP A 22 0.08 7.59 -44.35
N ALA A 23 1.24 7.17 -43.85
CA ALA A 23 1.35 6.29 -42.69
C ALA A 23 0.88 6.98 -41.40
N LEU A 24 1.22 8.26 -41.21
CA LEU A 24 0.74 9.09 -40.09
C LEU A 24 -0.78 9.29 -40.17
N ALA A 25 -1.32 9.57 -41.35
CA ALA A 25 -2.76 9.77 -41.57
C ALA A 25 -3.61 8.51 -41.33
N LYS A 26 -3.01 7.32 -41.48
CA LYS A 26 -3.66 6.02 -41.20
C LYS A 26 -3.59 5.59 -39.74
N ARG A 27 -2.79 6.26 -38.90
CA ARG A 27 -2.79 5.97 -37.47
C ARG A 27 -4.14 6.43 -36.91
N PRO A 28 -4.83 5.60 -36.09
CA PRO A 28 -6.05 6.05 -35.43
C PRO A 28 -5.73 7.36 -34.70
N PRO A 29 -6.40 8.47 -35.03
CA PRO A 29 -6.11 9.73 -34.36
C PRO A 29 -6.43 9.56 -32.88
N LEU A 30 -5.51 9.98 -32.02
CA LEU A 30 -5.87 10.42 -30.68
C LEU A 30 -6.77 11.64 -30.85
N THR A 31 -8.06 11.40 -31.07
CA THR A 31 -9.03 12.48 -31.32
C THR A 31 -9.03 13.41 -30.12
N GLY A 32 -8.72 14.69 -30.35
CA GLY A 32 -8.69 15.71 -29.30
C GLY A 32 -7.36 15.89 -28.55
N ALA A 33 -6.26 15.27 -29.01
CA ALA A 33 -4.94 15.42 -28.39
C ALA A 33 -3.84 15.93 -29.33
N VAL A 34 -2.98 16.83 -28.82
CA VAL A 34 -1.73 17.27 -29.49
C VAL A 34 -0.53 16.65 -28.79
N ILE A 35 0.34 15.93 -29.52
CA ILE A 35 1.64 15.46 -29.04
C ILE A 35 2.70 16.53 -29.34
N SER A 36 3.25 17.18 -28.32
CA SER A 36 4.37 18.11 -28.49
C SER A 36 5.69 17.38 -28.74
N ARG A 37 6.56 17.95 -29.60
CA ARG A 37 7.97 17.54 -29.68
C ARG A 37 8.76 18.29 -28.61
N GLY A 38 9.39 17.55 -27.70
CA GLY A 38 10.21 18.09 -26.61
C GLY A 38 10.26 17.13 -25.43
N THR A 39 11.08 17.47 -24.42
CA THR A 39 11.06 16.83 -23.11
C THR A 39 10.38 17.81 -22.13
N PRO A 40 9.26 17.46 -21.50
CA PRO A 40 8.50 16.21 -21.64
C PRO A 40 7.66 16.15 -22.94
N THR A 41 7.38 14.93 -23.38
CA THR A 41 6.32 14.66 -24.37
C THR A 41 4.98 14.85 -23.68
N GLN A 42 4.13 15.72 -24.22
CA GLN A 42 2.84 16.05 -23.61
C GLN A 42 1.68 15.72 -24.55
N VAL A 43 0.58 15.24 -23.97
CA VAL A 43 -0.74 15.12 -24.59
C VAL A 43 -1.60 16.22 -23.98
N ARG A 44 -2.09 17.15 -24.81
CA ARG A 44 -2.92 18.28 -24.37
C ARG A 44 -4.36 18.18 -24.85
N THR A 45 -5.31 18.69 -24.07
CA THR A 45 -6.69 18.93 -24.52
C THR A 45 -6.70 19.96 -25.65
N ALA A 46 -7.83 20.08 -26.36
CA ALA A 46 -8.03 21.16 -27.33
C ALA A 46 -7.94 22.57 -26.71
N GLY A 47 -8.21 22.71 -25.41
CA GLY A 47 -8.06 23.95 -24.65
C GLY A 47 -6.63 24.26 -24.22
N GLY A 48 -5.69 23.33 -24.43
CA GLY A 48 -4.27 23.48 -24.10
C GLY A 48 -3.86 22.86 -22.77
N ASP A 49 -4.78 22.35 -21.96
CA ASP A 49 -4.47 21.71 -20.67
C ASP A 49 -3.71 20.40 -20.87
N VAL A 50 -2.75 20.12 -20.01
CA VAL A 50 -1.95 18.90 -20.12
C VAL A 50 -2.66 17.73 -19.44
N VAL A 51 -2.94 16.68 -20.22
CA VAL A 51 -3.61 15.45 -19.76
C VAL A 51 -2.62 14.34 -19.48
N VAL A 52 -1.55 14.22 -20.28
CA VAL A 52 -0.49 13.23 -20.07
C VAL A 52 0.85 13.90 -20.28
N GLU A 53 1.80 13.63 -19.40
CA GLU A 53 3.21 14.03 -19.50
C GLU A 53 4.07 12.78 -19.42
N LEU A 54 5.06 12.66 -20.30
CA LEU A 54 6.05 11.59 -20.30
C LEU A 54 7.45 12.16 -20.50
N GLY A 55 8.39 11.80 -19.64
CA GLY A 55 9.76 12.31 -19.64
C GLY A 55 10.03 13.14 -18.39
N GLN A 56 10.74 14.26 -18.54
CA GLN A 56 11.03 15.14 -17.41
C GLN A 56 9.78 15.95 -17.01
N VAL A 57 9.21 15.66 -15.84
CA VAL A 57 8.06 16.35 -15.26
C VAL A 57 8.55 17.16 -14.06
N GLY A 58 8.80 18.45 -14.26
CA GLY A 58 9.52 19.27 -13.26
C GLY A 58 10.95 18.75 -13.05
N ASP A 59 11.30 18.42 -11.81
CA ASP A 59 12.62 17.90 -11.45
C ASP A 59 12.72 16.36 -11.45
N VAL A 60 11.64 15.66 -11.76
CA VAL A 60 11.58 14.19 -11.77
C VAL A 60 11.38 13.63 -13.19
N TRP A 61 11.74 12.37 -13.39
CA TRP A 61 11.47 11.65 -14.64
C TRP A 61 10.31 10.70 -14.46
N GLY A 62 9.35 10.69 -15.39
CA GLY A 62 8.22 9.80 -15.25
C GLY A 62 7.08 10.00 -16.23
N LEU A 63 5.94 9.47 -15.83
CA LEU A 63 4.64 9.58 -16.46
C LEU A 63 3.65 10.19 -15.47
N VAL A 64 2.92 11.22 -15.89
CA VAL A 64 1.83 11.81 -15.10
C VAL A 64 0.59 11.92 -15.99
N CYS A 65 -0.51 11.33 -15.54
CA CYS A 65 -1.83 11.50 -16.13
C CYS A 65 -2.69 12.38 -15.22
N ARG A 66 -3.34 13.38 -15.80
CA ARG A 66 -4.21 14.34 -15.12
C ARG A 66 -5.65 14.23 -15.61
N ARG A 67 -6.58 14.54 -14.71
CA ARG A 67 -7.98 14.79 -15.05
C ARG A 67 -8.13 16.13 -15.78
N PRO A 68 -9.29 16.39 -16.40
CA PRO A 68 -9.56 17.69 -17.03
C PRO A 68 -9.45 18.91 -16.09
N ASP A 69 -9.61 18.71 -14.78
CA ASP A 69 -9.43 19.75 -13.76
C ASP A 69 -7.97 19.96 -13.32
N GLY A 70 -7.01 19.23 -13.94
CA GLY A 70 -5.58 19.29 -13.64
C GLY A 70 -5.10 18.38 -12.51
N THR A 71 -6.02 17.77 -11.74
CA THR A 71 -5.67 16.85 -10.64
C THR A 71 -5.03 15.57 -11.17
N VAL A 72 -4.05 15.02 -10.46
CA VAL A 72 -3.37 13.78 -10.87
C VAL A 72 -4.32 12.59 -10.67
N THR A 73 -4.39 11.70 -11.67
CA THR A 73 -5.11 10.43 -11.53
C THR A 73 -4.16 9.23 -11.48
N VAL A 74 -3.05 9.27 -12.21
CA VAL A 74 -2.02 8.24 -12.23
C VAL A 74 -0.67 8.93 -12.33
N GLN A 75 0.30 8.49 -11.54
CA GLN A 75 1.68 8.91 -11.69
C GLN A 75 2.63 7.73 -11.54
N SER A 76 3.77 7.81 -12.22
CA SER A 76 4.95 6.98 -11.98
C SER A 76 6.15 7.89 -12.20
N ILE A 77 6.85 8.23 -11.13
CA ILE A 77 7.97 9.19 -11.15
C ILE A 77 9.18 8.58 -10.46
N VAL A 78 10.36 8.97 -10.92
CA VAL A 78 11.66 8.61 -10.35
C VAL A 78 12.41 9.91 -10.12
N ASP A 79 12.89 10.10 -8.90
CA ASP A 79 13.73 11.24 -8.57
C ASP A 79 15.18 11.06 -9.05
N GLY A 80 16.00 12.10 -8.86
CA GLY A 80 17.42 12.08 -9.25
C GLY A 80 18.25 11.03 -8.51
N ASP A 81 17.79 10.55 -7.36
CA ASP A 81 18.45 9.56 -6.52
C ASP A 81 18.02 8.12 -6.87
N GLY A 82 17.14 7.96 -7.86
CA GLY A 82 16.65 6.66 -8.33
C GLY A 82 15.53 6.07 -7.48
N VAL A 83 14.99 6.82 -6.51
CA VAL A 83 13.82 6.40 -5.73
C VAL A 83 12.57 6.68 -6.56
N GLY A 84 11.92 5.59 -6.96
CA GLY A 84 10.67 5.63 -7.71
C GLY A 84 9.45 5.63 -6.80
N SER A 85 8.44 6.43 -7.14
CA SER A 85 7.09 6.30 -6.60
C SER A 85 6.08 6.20 -7.73
N TRP A 86 5.02 5.45 -7.51
CA TRP A 86 3.88 5.43 -8.42
C TRP A 86 2.60 5.47 -7.61
N GLY A 87 1.50 5.88 -8.22
CA GLY A 87 0.23 5.85 -7.54
C GLY A 87 -0.96 6.09 -8.43
N VAL A 88 -2.10 5.64 -7.95
CA VAL A 88 -3.42 5.99 -8.46
C VAL A 88 -4.09 6.87 -7.40
N PHE A 89 -4.66 7.99 -7.81
CA PHE A 89 -5.18 9.00 -6.88
C PHE A 89 -6.66 9.26 -7.14
N ASP A 90 -7.40 9.65 -6.10
CA ASP A 90 -8.75 10.20 -6.26
C ASP A 90 -8.72 11.66 -6.75
N ALA A 91 -9.90 12.29 -6.91
CA ALA A 91 -10.00 13.68 -7.35
C ALA A 91 -9.53 14.70 -6.30
N ALA A 92 -9.47 14.31 -5.02
CA ALA A 92 -8.94 15.14 -3.95
C ALA A 92 -7.41 15.02 -3.80
N GLY A 93 -6.77 14.14 -4.58
CA GLY A 93 -5.33 13.89 -4.53
C GLY A 93 -4.91 12.87 -3.48
N ASN A 94 -5.83 12.11 -2.89
CA ASN A 94 -5.48 11.02 -1.97
C ASN A 94 -5.04 9.79 -2.76
N PRO A 95 -3.94 9.11 -2.36
CA PRO A 95 -3.53 7.86 -2.98
C PRO A 95 -4.55 6.76 -2.66
N LEU A 96 -5.10 6.16 -3.71
CA LEU A 96 -5.94 4.96 -3.65
C LEU A 96 -5.08 3.70 -3.62
N VAL A 97 -4.01 3.70 -4.41
CA VAL A 97 -3.00 2.64 -4.48
C VAL A 97 -1.64 3.30 -4.62
N ALA A 98 -0.70 2.96 -3.74
CA ALA A 98 0.68 3.44 -3.81
C ALA A 98 1.61 2.47 -3.07
N PRO A 99 2.88 2.33 -3.50
CA PRO A 99 3.87 1.58 -2.74
C PRO A 99 4.31 2.37 -1.50
N ASP A 100 4.81 1.65 -0.50
CA ASP A 100 5.52 2.27 0.60
C ASP A 100 6.96 2.60 0.18
N ILE A 101 7.23 3.89 -0.01
CA ILE A 101 8.54 4.40 -0.42
C ILE A 101 9.61 4.28 0.67
N SER A 102 9.20 4.08 1.93
CA SER A 102 10.14 3.94 3.05
C SER A 102 10.63 2.50 3.24
N GLY A 103 10.11 1.55 2.47
CA GLY A 103 10.45 0.15 2.61
C GLY A 103 9.81 -0.76 1.57
N GLN A 104 9.06 -1.75 2.04
CA GLN A 104 8.49 -2.82 1.23
C GLN A 104 6.97 -2.82 1.34
N GLY A 105 6.31 -2.99 0.19
CA GLY A 105 4.88 -3.27 0.13
C GLY A 105 4.04 -2.06 -0.24
N LEU A 106 2.78 -2.06 0.21
CA LEU A 106 1.80 -1.03 -0.10
C LEU A 106 1.75 0.03 0.99
N ALA A 107 1.73 1.31 0.59
CA ALA A 107 1.33 2.41 1.44
C ALA A 107 -0.21 2.49 1.56
N THR A 108 -0.91 2.23 0.46
CA THR A 108 -2.38 2.17 0.38
C THR A 108 -2.80 1.17 -0.72
N PRO A 109 -3.98 0.53 -0.61
CA PRO A 109 -4.86 0.53 0.58
C PRO A 109 -4.28 -0.35 1.69
N TYR A 110 -4.77 -0.16 2.92
CA TYR A 110 -4.48 -1.08 4.03
C TYR A 110 -5.28 -2.37 3.84
N VAL A 111 -4.58 -3.49 3.74
CA VAL A 111 -5.21 -4.80 3.49
C VAL A 111 -5.69 -5.41 4.81
N PRO A 112 -7.00 -5.72 4.94
CA PRO A 112 -7.52 -6.44 6.10
C PRO A 112 -6.90 -7.84 6.25
N MET A 113 -6.62 -8.22 7.48
CA MET A 113 -6.08 -9.52 7.83
C MET A 113 -7.12 -10.36 8.55
N MET A 114 -7.03 -11.68 8.37
CA MET A 114 -7.94 -12.61 9.00
C MET A 114 -7.58 -12.77 10.47
N VAL A 115 -8.59 -12.76 11.34
CA VAL A 115 -8.43 -12.97 12.77
C VAL A 115 -9.12 -14.27 13.15
N LEU A 116 -8.40 -15.15 13.85
CA LEU A 116 -8.92 -16.40 14.39
C LEU A 116 -8.68 -16.46 15.89
N PRO A 117 -9.64 -16.93 16.70
CA PRO A 117 -9.39 -17.24 18.10
C PRO A 117 -8.34 -18.36 18.24
N ALA A 118 -7.62 -18.36 19.35
CA ALA A 118 -6.56 -19.32 19.61
C ALA A 118 -7.09 -20.75 19.90
N THR A 119 -6.35 -21.74 19.39
CA THR A 119 -6.21 -23.13 19.85
C THR A 119 -7.41 -24.08 19.98
N SER A 120 -8.66 -23.63 19.96
CA SER A 120 -9.81 -24.55 19.87
C SER A 120 -10.95 -23.94 19.07
N VAL A 121 -11.23 -24.52 17.90
CA VAL A 121 -12.40 -24.15 17.09
C VAL A 121 -13.70 -24.46 17.86
N ALA A 122 -13.67 -25.45 18.75
CA ALA A 122 -14.84 -25.88 19.51
C ALA A 122 -15.11 -25.03 20.76
N SER A 123 -14.07 -24.47 21.39
CA SER A 123 -14.20 -23.65 22.60
C SER A 123 -13.02 -22.67 22.71
N PRO A 124 -13.00 -21.62 21.89
CA PRO A 124 -11.89 -20.69 21.88
C PRO A 124 -11.80 -19.91 23.20
N PRO A 125 -10.62 -19.81 23.82
CA PRO A 125 -10.46 -19.00 25.02
C PRO A 125 -10.57 -17.51 24.64
N MET A 126 -11.63 -16.85 25.09
CA MET A 126 -11.83 -15.40 24.94
C MET A 126 -11.30 -14.63 26.17
N SER A 127 -10.67 -15.33 27.11
CA SER A 127 -10.21 -14.77 28.38
C SER A 127 -9.07 -15.58 28.99
N THR A 128 -8.29 -14.97 29.87
CA THR A 128 -7.24 -15.65 30.63
C THR A 128 -7.18 -15.19 32.08
N THR A 129 -6.85 -16.13 32.98
CA THR A 129 -6.50 -15.86 34.38
C THR A 129 -5.01 -16.11 34.64
N SER A 130 -4.24 -16.42 33.60
CA SER A 130 -2.82 -16.77 33.70
C SER A 130 -1.97 -15.55 34.04
N GLY A 131 -1.00 -15.72 34.95
CA GLY A 131 0.06 -14.73 35.19
C GLY A 131 1.12 -14.66 34.08
N SER A 132 1.16 -15.71 33.23
CA SER A 132 2.02 -15.79 32.05
C SER A 132 1.23 -15.43 30.79
N PHE A 133 1.91 -14.92 29.76
CA PHE A 133 1.30 -14.63 28.47
C PHE A 133 0.73 -15.89 27.84
N THR A 134 -0.54 -15.80 27.44
CA THR A 134 -1.30 -16.84 26.75
C THR A 134 -1.91 -16.27 25.49
N MET A 135 -1.86 -17.03 24.40
CA MET A 135 -2.45 -16.61 23.12
C MET A 135 -3.97 -16.68 23.21
N LEU A 136 -4.66 -15.58 22.89
CA LEU A 136 -6.13 -15.56 22.78
C LEU A 136 -6.59 -15.45 21.33
N HIS A 137 -5.86 -14.73 20.49
CA HIS A 137 -6.16 -14.59 19.06
C HIS A 137 -4.89 -14.74 18.23
N ARG A 138 -5.07 -15.11 16.97
CA ARG A 138 -4.03 -15.13 15.95
C ARG A 138 -4.52 -14.40 14.71
N VAL A 139 -3.69 -13.52 14.20
CA VAL A 139 -3.90 -12.79 12.95
C VAL A 139 -3.10 -13.47 11.86
N TYR A 140 -3.77 -13.84 10.77
CA TYR A 140 -3.18 -14.44 9.58
C TYR A 140 -3.29 -13.51 8.39
N GLY A 141 -2.25 -13.47 7.57
CA GLY A 141 -2.24 -12.69 6.35
C GLY A 141 -1.06 -13.03 5.47
N ILE A 142 -0.95 -12.28 4.37
CA ILE A 142 0.18 -12.31 3.45
C ILE A 142 0.95 -11.00 3.62
N LYS A 143 2.28 -11.05 3.64
CA LYS A 143 3.12 -9.86 3.83
C LYS A 143 3.04 -8.91 2.62
N GLN A 144 2.09 -7.98 2.68
CA GLN A 144 1.91 -6.89 1.71
C GLN A 144 2.24 -5.50 2.28
N HIS A 145 2.43 -5.41 3.60
CA HIS A 145 2.74 -4.19 4.33
C HIS A 145 3.93 -4.42 5.27
N PRO A 146 4.66 -3.36 5.67
CA PRO A 146 5.77 -3.49 6.60
C PRO A 146 5.31 -3.69 8.06
N HIS A 147 4.10 -3.25 8.42
CA HIS A 147 3.56 -3.34 9.77
C HIS A 147 2.18 -3.99 9.78
N VAL A 148 1.80 -4.51 10.95
CA VAL A 148 0.43 -4.94 11.27
C VAL A 148 -0.07 -4.10 12.43
N ARG A 149 -1.29 -3.58 12.27
CA ARG A 149 -2.03 -2.89 13.32
C ARG A 149 -3.19 -3.78 13.76
N VAL A 150 -3.27 -4.04 15.06
CA VAL A 150 -4.33 -4.80 15.73
C VAL A 150 -5.08 -3.85 16.65
N LEU A 151 -6.40 -3.76 16.44
CA LEU A 151 -7.31 -3.04 17.33
C LEU A 151 -8.10 -4.08 18.13
N ALA A 152 -8.00 -4.04 19.45
CA ALA A 152 -8.60 -5.04 20.33
C ALA A 152 -9.39 -4.37 21.46
N LEU A 153 -10.59 -4.87 21.73
CA LEU A 153 -11.36 -4.52 22.92
C LEU A 153 -10.83 -5.34 24.09
N ALA A 154 -10.35 -4.67 25.13
CA ALA A 154 -9.96 -5.31 26.39
C ALA A 154 -11.02 -5.05 27.46
N VAL A 155 -11.34 -6.08 28.23
CA VAL A 155 -12.29 -6.00 29.34
C VAL A 155 -11.73 -6.67 30.59
N THR A 156 -11.71 -5.93 31.69
CA THR A 156 -11.36 -6.44 33.03
C THR A 156 -12.40 -6.02 34.06
N ASP A 157 -12.47 -6.78 35.14
CA ASP A 157 -13.22 -6.43 36.34
C ASP A 157 -12.45 -5.42 37.21
N VAL A 158 -13.16 -4.70 38.09
CA VAL A 158 -12.62 -3.58 38.90
C VAL A 158 -11.43 -3.92 39.80
N SER A 159 -11.17 -5.21 40.05
CA SER A 159 -10.05 -5.70 40.85
C SER A 159 -8.99 -6.45 40.06
N THR A 160 -9.09 -6.50 38.73
CA THR A 160 -8.23 -7.29 37.85
C THR A 160 -7.57 -6.41 36.80
N SER A 161 -6.25 -6.51 36.67
CA SER A 161 -5.49 -5.82 35.61
C SER A 161 -4.76 -6.85 34.77
N GLY A 162 -4.41 -6.45 33.55
CA GLY A 162 -3.70 -7.30 32.62
C GLY A 162 -2.70 -6.52 31.78
N GLU A 163 -2.10 -7.24 30.85
CA GLU A 163 -1.32 -6.68 29.77
C GLU A 163 -1.56 -7.53 28.52
N MET A 164 -1.42 -6.90 27.35
CA MET A 164 -1.40 -7.61 26.09
C MET A 164 -0.21 -7.20 25.23
N ARG A 165 0.20 -8.07 24.31
CA ARG A 165 1.26 -7.80 23.35
C ARG A 165 1.07 -8.61 22.08
N LEU A 166 1.81 -8.24 21.05
CA LEU A 166 1.92 -8.98 19.80
C LEU A 166 3.20 -9.81 19.79
N GLU A 167 3.08 -11.06 19.34
CA GLU A 167 4.19 -11.97 19.11
C GLU A 167 4.19 -12.49 17.67
N VAL A 168 5.37 -12.73 17.10
CA VAL A 168 5.53 -13.49 15.85
C VAL A 168 6.48 -14.62 16.12
N ALA A 169 6.07 -15.85 15.80
CA ALA A 169 6.84 -17.07 16.05
C ALA A 169 7.38 -17.17 17.49
N GLY A 170 6.56 -16.79 18.48
CA GLY A 170 6.90 -16.82 19.92
C GLY A 170 7.88 -15.72 20.38
N THR A 171 8.24 -14.78 19.50
CA THR A 171 9.07 -13.62 19.85
C THR A 171 8.18 -12.39 20.04
N PRO A 172 8.25 -11.66 21.16
CA PRO A 172 7.51 -10.42 21.34
C PRO A 172 8.05 -9.35 20.40
N ILE A 173 7.14 -8.74 19.63
CA ILE A 173 7.45 -7.72 18.63
C ILE A 173 6.83 -6.37 18.95
N SER A 174 5.84 -6.33 19.85
CA SER A 174 5.37 -5.10 20.48
C SER A 174 5.82 -5.05 21.95
N GLY A 175 5.81 -3.83 22.52
CA GLY A 175 5.78 -3.68 23.97
C GLY A 175 4.54 -4.33 24.59
N ALA A 176 4.60 -4.59 25.90
CA ALA A 176 3.41 -4.98 26.66
C ALA A 176 2.56 -3.73 26.91
N GLU A 177 1.35 -3.73 26.35
CA GLU A 177 0.35 -2.68 26.54
C GLU A 177 -0.46 -2.99 27.82
N PRO A 178 -0.50 -2.07 28.80
CA PRO A 178 -1.23 -2.27 30.04
C PRO A 178 -2.75 -2.24 29.82
N ILE A 179 -3.45 -3.17 30.46
CA ILE A 179 -4.90 -3.22 30.58
C ILE A 179 -5.25 -2.86 32.03
N PRO A 180 -5.73 -1.63 32.30
CA PRO A 180 -6.03 -1.17 33.66
C PRO A 180 -7.11 -1.99 34.38
N LEU A 181 -7.29 -1.70 35.67
CA LEU A 181 -8.39 -2.23 36.48
C LEU A 181 -9.75 -1.70 35.95
N GLY A 182 -10.74 -2.58 35.80
CA GLY A 182 -12.08 -2.18 35.35
C GLY A 182 -12.15 -1.64 33.92
N ASP A 183 -11.21 -2.04 33.07
CA ASP A 183 -11.11 -1.55 31.69
C ASP A 183 -12.22 -2.13 30.81
N ASN A 184 -12.64 -1.33 29.83
CA ASN A 184 -13.61 -1.68 28.80
C ASN A 184 -13.40 -0.74 27.60
N SER A 185 -12.20 -0.78 27.02
CA SER A 185 -11.80 0.15 25.96
C SER A 185 -11.04 -0.55 24.83
N LEU A 186 -10.94 0.16 23.70
CA LEU A 186 -10.17 -0.29 22.55
C LEU A 186 -8.71 0.09 22.75
N HIS A 187 -7.84 -0.89 22.49
CA HIS A 187 -6.40 -0.76 22.50
C HIS A 187 -5.85 -1.02 21.11
N GLU A 188 -4.85 -0.22 20.75
CA GLU A 188 -4.17 -0.33 19.48
C GLU A 188 -2.76 -0.84 19.71
N LEU A 189 -2.43 -1.96 19.08
CA LEU A 189 -1.09 -2.49 19.04
C LEU A 189 -0.59 -2.48 17.60
N GLU A 190 0.66 -2.07 17.42
CA GLU A 190 1.33 -2.07 16.14
C GLU A 190 2.67 -2.79 16.26
N CYS A 191 3.01 -3.55 15.23
CA CYS A 191 4.29 -4.23 15.18
C CYS A 191 4.83 -4.36 13.75
N PRO A 192 6.15 -4.29 13.56
CA PRO A 192 6.77 -4.62 12.29
C PRO A 192 6.58 -6.11 11.99
N VAL A 193 6.33 -6.44 10.73
CA VAL A 193 6.34 -7.82 10.26
C VAL A 193 7.64 -8.14 9.52
N THR A 194 8.30 -9.22 9.94
CA THR A 194 9.51 -9.74 9.29
C THR A 194 9.13 -10.63 8.10
N GLY A 195 10.13 -11.07 7.32
CA GLY A 195 9.93 -11.91 6.13
C GLY A 195 10.01 -11.15 4.80
N SER A 196 9.82 -11.85 3.70
CA SER A 196 9.83 -11.34 2.33
C SER A 196 8.43 -10.97 1.85
N HIS A 197 8.36 -10.26 0.72
CA HIS A 197 7.07 -9.92 0.11
C HIS A 197 6.30 -11.18 -0.23
N LEU A 198 5.03 -11.21 0.14
CA LEU A 198 4.12 -12.35 -0.02
C LEU A 198 4.41 -13.58 0.85
N ASP A 199 5.29 -13.49 1.84
CA ASP A 199 5.41 -14.53 2.86
C ASP A 199 4.13 -14.61 3.71
N ASP A 200 3.78 -15.82 4.16
CA ASP A 200 2.72 -16.01 5.14
C ASP A 200 3.13 -15.40 6.48
N ILE A 201 2.22 -14.63 7.07
CA ILE A 201 2.42 -14.03 8.40
C ILE A 201 1.40 -14.57 9.39
N ALA A 202 1.88 -14.80 10.62
CA ALA A 202 1.06 -15.17 11.77
C ALA A 202 1.49 -14.32 12.97
N VAL A 203 0.59 -13.44 13.43
CA VAL A 203 0.80 -12.56 14.58
C VAL A 203 -0.12 -13.01 15.72
N ASP A 204 0.46 -13.32 16.87
CA ASP A 204 -0.23 -13.82 18.04
C ASP A 204 -0.57 -12.67 18.99
N VAL A 205 -1.83 -12.56 19.38
CA VAL A 205 -2.30 -11.63 20.41
C VAL A 205 -2.23 -12.35 21.75
N MET A 206 -1.23 -11.94 22.52
CA MET A 206 -0.85 -12.57 23.78
C MET A 206 -1.34 -11.73 24.93
N VAL A 207 -1.98 -12.36 25.91
CA VAL A 207 -2.59 -11.67 27.06
C VAL A 207 -2.18 -12.35 28.35
N ARG A 208 -1.95 -11.58 29.40
CA ARG A 208 -1.76 -12.08 30.76
C ARG A 208 -2.50 -11.22 31.78
N ARG A 209 -2.79 -11.81 32.93
CA ARG A 209 -3.23 -11.11 34.14
C ARG A 209 -2.01 -10.66 34.94
N THR A 210 -1.98 -9.39 35.34
CA THR A 210 -0.90 -8.83 36.16
C THR A 210 -1.29 -8.70 37.63
N ALA A 211 -2.57 -8.50 37.94
CA ALA A 211 -3.09 -8.49 39.30
C ALA A 211 -4.57 -8.93 39.36
N GLY A 212 -5.04 -9.26 40.57
CA GLY A 212 -6.43 -9.66 40.82
C GLY A 212 -6.71 -11.16 40.69
N ALA A 213 -7.95 -11.55 41.02
CA ALA A 213 -8.42 -12.93 40.94
C ALA A 213 -9.32 -13.20 39.71
N GLY A 214 -9.78 -12.15 39.02
CA GLY A 214 -10.65 -12.25 37.85
C GLY A 214 -9.90 -12.62 36.57
N ALA A 215 -10.56 -12.41 35.43
CA ALA A 215 -10.06 -12.78 34.11
C ALA A 215 -9.92 -11.55 33.21
N VAL A 216 -8.83 -11.51 32.45
CA VAL A 216 -8.62 -10.52 31.39
C VAL A 216 -9.24 -11.06 30.11
N ARG A 217 -10.14 -10.30 29.51
CA ARG A 217 -10.82 -10.66 28.26
C ARG A 217 -10.34 -9.75 27.15
N VAL A 218 -10.07 -10.32 25.99
CA VAL A 218 -9.69 -9.55 24.81
C VAL A 218 -10.44 -10.11 23.61
N ALA A 219 -11.00 -9.22 22.80
CA ALA A 219 -11.58 -9.54 21.50
C ALA A 219 -10.96 -8.63 20.45
N VAL A 220 -10.42 -9.21 19.38
CA VAL A 220 -9.82 -8.40 18.30
C VAL A 220 -10.94 -7.88 17.39
N ALA A 221 -11.06 -6.56 17.32
CA ALA A 221 -12.06 -5.87 16.51
C ALA A 221 -11.64 -5.77 15.04
N SER A 222 -10.35 -5.52 14.79
CA SER A 222 -9.79 -5.48 13.44
C SER A 222 -8.30 -5.73 13.44
N ALA A 223 -7.80 -6.35 12.37
CA ALA A 223 -6.38 -6.40 12.06
C ALA A 223 -6.17 -5.97 10.60
N ILE A 224 -5.21 -5.08 10.37
CA ILE A 224 -4.88 -4.56 9.04
C ILE A 224 -3.37 -4.50 8.85
N GLY A 225 -2.91 -4.69 7.62
CA GLY A 225 -1.57 -4.29 7.23
C GLY A 225 -1.49 -2.76 7.09
N LYS A 226 -0.40 -2.17 7.57
CA LYS A 226 -0.20 -0.72 7.64
C LYS A 226 1.22 -0.37 7.19
N ARG A 227 1.38 0.81 6.59
CA ARG A 227 2.70 1.40 6.35
C ARG A 227 3.34 1.86 7.67
N THR A 228 4.66 2.03 7.63
CA THR A 228 5.48 2.72 8.63
C THR A 228 5.03 4.15 8.90
#